data_AF-A0A9R1PEX2-F1
#
_entry.id   AF-A0A9R1PEX2-F1
#
_cell.length_a   1.000
_cell.length_b   1.000
_cell.length_c   1.000
_cell.angle_alpha   90.00
_cell.angle_beta   90.00
_cell.angle_gamma   90.00
#
_symmetry.space_group_name_H-M   'P 1'
#
loop_
_entity.id
_entity.type
_entity.pdbx_description
1 polymer ?
#
loop_
_entity_poly.entity_id
_entity_poly.type
_entity_poly.pdbx_seq_one_letter_code
_entity_poly.pdbx_strand_id
1 'polypeptide(L)'
;MFKHALQAVAFLSEEKITTKVEHLKKTFKWSDAEVGIAVSKAPTVLHRTKESLQRRSEFLISEVGLEPAYIACRPVILMYSLEGRLRPRYYVIRFLKENGLLDHDRDYYAAVMISEKVFF
;
A
#
# COMPACT_ATOMS: atom_id res chain seq x y z
N MET A 1 -6.03 -12.09 11.59
CA MET A 1 -5.03 -11.08 12.00
C MET A 1 -3.94 -11.64 12.89
N PHE A 2 -4.25 -12.29 14.03
CA PHE A 2 -3.24 -12.81 14.97
C PHE A 2 -2.17 -13.72 14.33
N LYS A 3 -2.56 -14.74 13.55
CA LYS A 3 -1.61 -15.62 12.83
C LYS A 3 -0.62 -14.84 11.95
N HIS A 4 -1.12 -13.87 11.18
CA HIS A 4 -0.27 -13.07 10.28
C HIS A 4 0.64 -12.12 11.04
N ALA A 5 0.17 -11.56 12.16
CA ALA A 5 1.00 -10.75 13.05
C ALA A 5 2.12 -11.59 13.67
N LEU A 6 1.79 -12.76 14.22
CA LEU A 6 2.77 -13.69 14.78
C LEU A 6 3.78 -14.10 13.71
N GLN A 7 3.34 -14.52 12.53
CA GLN A 7 4.24 -14.86 11.41
C GLN A 7 5.09 -13.66 10.95
N ALA A 8 4.57 -12.44 11.03
CA ALA A 8 5.30 -11.24 10.65
C ALA A 8 6.54 -11.02 11.51
N VAL A 9 6.43 -11.30 12.82
CA VAL A 9 7.45 -10.94 13.81
C VAL A 9 8.19 -12.14 14.42
N ALA A 10 7.69 -13.36 14.28
CA ALA A 10 8.21 -14.55 14.97
C ALA A 10 9.71 -14.83 14.75
N PHE A 11 10.27 -14.36 13.62
CA PHE A 11 11.67 -14.57 13.26
C PHE A 11 12.46 -13.26 13.15
N LEU A 12 11.93 -12.16 13.71
CA LEU A 12 12.58 -10.86 13.71
C LEU A 12 13.00 -10.50 15.15
N SER A 13 14.22 -9.98 15.29
CA SER A 13 14.61 -9.31 16.52
C SER A 13 13.90 -7.96 16.63
N GLU A 14 13.77 -7.44 17.85
CA GLU A 14 13.23 -6.10 18.11
C GLU A 14 13.96 -5.01 17.31
N GLU A 15 15.28 -5.11 17.19
CA GLU A 15 16.11 -4.21 16.37
C GLU A 15 15.73 -4.27 14.88
N LYS A 16 15.49 -5.48 14.34
CA LYS A 16 15.06 -5.65 12.94
C LYS A 16 13.66 -5.06 12.71
N ILE A 17 12.75 -5.25 13.67
CA ILE A 17 11.40 -4.67 13.61
C ILE A 17 11.50 -3.14 13.64
N THR A 18 12.23 -2.58 14.59
CA THR A 18 12.43 -1.13 14.74
C THR A 18 13.03 -0.53 13.47
N THR A 19 14.07 -1.15 12.92
CA THR A 19 14.70 -0.72 11.65
C THR A 19 13.71 -0.74 10.48
N LYS A 20 12.83 -1.74 10.42
CA LYS A 20 11.80 -1.84 9.38
C LYS A 20 10.71 -0.78 9.56
N VAL A 21 10.26 -0.54 10.78
CA VAL A 21 9.26 0.49 11.11
C VAL A 21 9.80 1.88 10.76
N GLU A 22 11.02 2.20 11.15
CA GLU A 22 11.66 3.48 10.80
C GLU A 22 11.84 3.65 9.29
N HIS A 23 12.16 2.57 8.58
CA HIS A 23 12.20 2.61 7.12
C HIS A 23 10.82 2.89 6.51
N LEU A 24 9.75 2.26 7.01
CA LEU A 24 8.37 2.52 6.55
C LEU A 24 7.97 3.98 6.77
N LYS A 25 8.26 4.53 7.96
CA LYS A 25 8.02 5.95 8.28
C LYS A 25 8.68 6.86 7.26
N LYS A 26 9.97 6.64 6.98
CA LYS A 26 10.73 7.45 6.01
C LYS A 26 10.20 7.31 4.58
N THR A 27 9.97 6.08 4.13
CA THR A 27 9.56 5.80 2.75
C THR A 27 8.15 6.32 2.44
N PHE A 28 7.21 6.22 3.37
CA PHE A 28 5.82 6.65 3.16
C PHE A 28 5.51 8.02 3.80
N LYS A 29 6.49 8.65 4.44
CA LYS A 29 6.33 9.91 5.21
C LYS A 29 5.26 9.80 6.30
N TRP A 30 5.18 8.63 6.94
CA TRP A 30 4.23 8.37 8.02
C TRP A 30 4.74 8.89 9.36
N SER A 31 3.82 9.44 10.14
CA SER A 31 3.93 9.62 11.58
C SER A 31 3.92 8.29 12.33
N ASP A 32 4.24 8.34 13.63
CA ASP A 32 4.18 7.16 14.51
C ASP A 32 2.78 6.55 14.58
N ALA A 33 1.75 7.40 14.60
CA ALA A 33 0.36 6.95 14.59
C ALA A 33 0.01 6.23 13.28
N GLU A 34 0.39 6.79 12.14
CA GLU A 34 0.11 6.22 10.82
C GLU A 34 0.83 4.88 10.60
N VAL A 35 2.12 4.78 10.96
CA VAL A 35 2.82 3.49 10.84
C VAL A 35 2.24 2.45 11.80
N GLY A 36 1.78 2.87 12.99
CA GLY A 36 1.07 2.00 13.93
C GLY A 36 -0.24 1.46 13.34
N ILE A 37 -1.03 2.31 12.67
CA ILE A 37 -2.24 1.90 11.95
C ILE A 37 -1.89 0.93 10.82
N ALA A 38 -0.85 1.24 10.04
CA ALA A 38 -0.45 0.41 8.90
C ALA A 38 0.01 -0.99 9.33
N VAL A 39 0.91 -1.07 10.32
CA VAL A 39 1.48 -2.33 10.81
C VAL A 39 0.43 -3.16 11.56
N SER A 40 -0.48 -2.54 12.32
CA SER A 40 -1.56 -3.27 13.01
C SER A 40 -2.55 -3.89 12.02
N LYS A 41 -2.88 -3.20 10.92
CA LYS A 41 -3.81 -3.68 9.88
C LYS A 41 -3.18 -4.62 8.86
N ALA A 42 -1.87 -4.51 8.60
CA ALA A 42 -1.16 -5.37 7.64
C ALA A 42 0.29 -5.63 8.11
N PRO A 43 0.47 -6.47 9.14
CA PRO A 43 1.80 -6.72 9.72
C PRO A 43 2.78 -7.37 8.72
N THR A 44 2.26 -8.05 7.69
CA THR A 44 3.05 -8.61 6.58
C THR A 44 3.82 -7.54 5.78
N VAL A 45 3.51 -6.25 5.95
CA VAL A 45 4.30 -5.16 5.38
C VAL A 45 5.76 -5.19 5.85
N LEU A 46 6.02 -5.69 7.06
CA LEU A 46 7.38 -5.83 7.62
C LEU A 46 8.24 -6.82 6.82
N HIS A 47 7.63 -7.75 6.09
CA HIS A 47 8.33 -8.73 5.25
C HIS A 47 8.74 -8.20 3.87
N ARG A 48 8.22 -7.04 3.45
CA ARG A 48 8.61 -6.46 2.16
C ARG A 48 10.06 -5.99 2.19
N THR A 49 10.74 -6.11 1.05
CA THR A 49 12.09 -5.55 0.87
C THR A 49 12.02 -4.03 0.79
N LYS A 50 13.14 -3.35 1.07
CA LYS A 50 13.20 -1.88 1.08
C LYS A 50 12.93 -1.32 -0.32
N GLU A 51 13.53 -1.94 -1.33
CA GLU A 51 13.38 -1.57 -2.75
C GLU A 51 11.92 -1.73 -3.21
N SER A 52 11.27 -2.80 -2.75
CA SER A 52 9.87 -3.10 -3.07
C SER A 52 8.89 -2.09 -2.47
N LEU A 53 9.19 -1.59 -1.26
CA LEU A 53 8.42 -0.53 -0.61
C LEU A 53 8.68 0.83 -1.26
N GLN A 54 9.94 1.13 -1.58
CA GLN A 54 10.33 2.38 -2.22
C GLN A 54 9.62 2.59 -3.56
N ARG A 55 9.66 1.59 -4.46
CA ARG A 55 8.97 1.67 -5.76
C ARG A 55 7.45 1.85 -5.63
N ARG A 56 6.85 1.24 -4.60
CA ARG A 56 5.41 1.41 -4.33
C ARG A 56 5.09 2.79 -3.78
N SER A 57 5.94 3.33 -2.91
CA SER A 57 5.78 4.69 -2.40
C SER A 57 5.86 5.70 -3.53
N GLU A 58 6.90 5.61 -4.37
CA GLU A 58 7.07 6.49 -5.53
C GLU A 58 5.86 6.43 -6.46
N PHE A 59 5.36 5.24 -6.78
CA PHE A 59 4.16 5.10 -7.58
C PHE A 59 2.92 5.69 -6.90
N LEU A 60 2.59 5.23 -5.69
CA LEU A 60 1.33 5.57 -5.02
C LEU A 60 1.26 7.04 -4.58
N ILE A 61 2.38 7.61 -4.15
CA ILE A 61 2.42 9.00 -3.67
C ILE A 61 2.74 9.95 -4.82
N SER A 62 3.80 9.71 -5.59
CA SER A 62 4.25 10.69 -6.59
C SER A 62 3.49 10.59 -7.91
N GLU A 63 3.16 9.38 -8.37
CA GLU A 63 2.48 9.19 -9.67
C GLU A 63 0.95 9.20 -9.52
N VAL A 64 0.42 8.44 -8.55
CA VAL A 64 -1.04 8.38 -8.30
C VAL A 64 -1.53 9.59 -7.52
N GLY A 65 -0.67 10.21 -6.69
CA GLY A 65 -1.04 11.38 -5.89
C GLY A 65 -1.79 11.05 -4.59
N LEU A 66 -1.66 9.83 -4.05
CA LEU A 66 -2.32 9.46 -2.80
C LEU A 66 -1.62 10.08 -1.59
N GLU A 67 -2.43 10.55 -0.65
CA GLU A 67 -1.93 11.04 0.64
C GLU A 67 -1.31 9.91 1.48
N PRO A 68 -0.21 10.15 2.21
CA PRO A 68 0.37 9.18 3.15
C PRO A 68 -0.66 8.56 4.10
N ALA A 69 -1.51 9.38 4.72
CA ALA A 69 -2.57 8.94 5.64
C ALA A 69 -3.57 7.98 4.98
N TYR A 70 -3.90 8.21 3.71
CA TYR A 70 -4.77 7.34 2.93
C TYR A 70 -4.17 5.93 2.81
N ILE A 71 -2.86 5.85 2.54
CA ILE A 71 -2.14 4.57 2.40
C ILE A 71 -2.00 3.89 3.77
N ALA A 72 -1.69 4.64 4.83
CA ALA A 72 -1.60 4.12 6.20
C ALA A 72 -2.90 3.46 6.66
N CYS A 73 -4.04 4.06 6.32
CA CYS A 73 -5.36 3.53 6.64
C CYS A 73 -5.73 2.28 5.85
N ARG A 74 -5.10 2.05 4.69
CA ARG A 74 -5.38 0.98 3.72
C ARG A 74 -4.10 0.21 3.33
N PRO A 75 -3.30 -0.28 4.28
CA PRO A 75 -1.94 -0.75 4.03
C PRO A 75 -1.88 -2.04 3.20
N VAL A 76 -3.02 -2.73 3.05
CA VAL A 76 -3.18 -3.89 2.15
C VAL A 76 -2.87 -3.52 0.69
N ILE A 77 -3.03 -2.25 0.30
CA ILE A 77 -2.64 -1.79 -1.05
C ILE A 77 -1.17 -2.09 -1.36
N LEU A 78 -0.30 -2.07 -0.35
CA LEU A 78 1.13 -2.37 -0.47
C LEU A 78 1.40 -3.86 -0.73
N MET A 79 0.40 -4.72 -0.52
CA MET A 79 0.53 -6.17 -0.71
C MET A 79 0.27 -6.58 -2.16
N TYR A 80 -0.38 -5.74 -2.96
CA TYR A 80 -0.63 -6.04 -4.37
C TYR A 80 0.64 -5.92 -5.23
N SER A 81 0.61 -6.60 -6.39
CA SER A 81 1.65 -6.50 -7.41
C SER A 81 1.64 -5.08 -7.99
N LEU A 82 2.81 -4.43 -8.00
CA LEU A 82 2.95 -3.09 -8.58
C LEU A 82 2.63 -3.13 -10.07
N GLU A 83 3.30 -4.02 -10.80
CA GLU A 83 3.17 -4.16 -12.25
C GLU A 83 1.94 -4.97 -12.68
N GLY A 84 1.52 -5.94 -11.85
CA GLY A 84 0.40 -6.84 -12.20
C GLY A 84 -0.97 -6.31 -11.80
N ARG A 85 -1.06 -5.34 -10.88
CA ARG A 85 -2.35 -4.88 -10.36
C ARG A 85 -2.44 -3.37 -10.14
N LEU A 86 -1.46 -2.76 -9.47
CA LEU A 86 -1.56 -1.34 -9.12
C LEU A 86 -1.48 -0.45 -10.38
N ARG A 87 -0.39 -0.56 -11.15
CA ARG A 87 -0.20 0.24 -12.37
C ARG A 87 -1.27 0.00 -13.44
N PRO A 88 -1.59 -1.25 -13.85
CA PRO A 88 -2.58 -1.46 -14.90
C PRO A 88 -3.93 -0.85 -14.55
N ARG A 89 -4.39 -1.04 -13.31
CA ARG A 89 -5.68 -0.51 -12.88
C ARG A 89 -5.69 1.00 -12.74
N TYR A 90 -4.58 1.61 -12.29
CA TYR A 90 -4.45 3.06 -12.27
C TYR A 90 -4.61 3.67 -13.66
N TYR A 91 -3.92 3.14 -14.67
CA TYR A 91 -4.01 3.70 -16.02
C TYR A 91 -5.41 3.53 -16.63
N VAL A 92 -6.08 2.39 -16.39
CA VAL A 92 -7.49 2.21 -16.79
C VAL A 92 -8.39 3.25 -16.11
N ILE A 93 -8.29 3.41 -14.79
CA ILE A 93 -9.11 4.37 -14.05
C ILE A 93 -8.83 5.80 -14.51
N ARG A 94 -7.55 6.14 -14.70
CA ARG A 94 -7.14 7.47 -15.16
C ARG A 94 -7.72 7.76 -16.54
N PHE A 95 -7.59 6.84 -17.48
CA PHE A 95 -8.20 6.96 -18.81
C PHE A 95 -9.72 7.16 -18.73
N LEU A 96 -10.42 6.35 -17.93
CA LEU A 96 -11.88 6.48 -17.80
C LEU A 96 -12.29 7.83 -17.19
N LYS A 97 -11.56 8.33 -16.19
CA LYS A 97 -11.80 9.66 -15.58
C LYS A 97 -11.54 10.77 -16.59
N GLU A 98 -10.41 10.73 -17.30
CA GLU A 98 -10.05 11.73 -18.32
C GLU A 98 -11.05 11.79 -19.48
N ASN A 99 -11.76 10.70 -19.76
CA ASN A 99 -12.80 10.62 -20.79
C ASN A 99 -14.23 10.81 -20.26
N GLY A 100 -14.41 11.14 -18.97
CA GLY A 100 -15.73 11.33 -18.35
C GLY A 100 -16.57 10.05 -18.24
N LEU A 101 -15.96 8.87 -18.41
CA LEU A 101 -16.61 7.57 -18.30
C LEU A 101 -16.64 7.04 -16.85
N LEU A 102 -15.96 7.74 -15.95
CA LEU A 102 -15.89 7.41 -14.53
C LEU A 102 -15.88 8.67 -13.70
N ASP A 103 -16.63 8.64 -12.60
CA ASP A 103 -16.63 9.71 -11.61
C ASP A 103 -15.22 9.99 -11.07
N HIS A 104 -14.84 11.27 -11.01
CA HIS A 104 -13.55 11.72 -10.50
C HIS A 104 -13.39 11.41 -9.02
N ASP A 105 -14.49 11.35 -8.26
CA ASP A 105 -14.49 11.02 -6.83
C ASP A 105 -14.34 9.52 -6.56
N ARG A 106 -14.36 8.68 -7.61
CA ARG A 106 -14.20 7.23 -7.41
C ARG A 106 -12.84 6.89 -6.84
N ASP A 107 -12.91 6.17 -5.72
CA ASP A 107 -11.77 5.73 -4.91
C ASP A 107 -10.85 4.74 -5.64
N TYR A 108 -9.54 5.02 -5.62
CA TYR A 108 -8.54 4.15 -6.23
C TYR A 108 -8.40 2.80 -5.51
N TYR A 109 -8.48 2.79 -4.17
CA TYR A 109 -8.37 1.55 -3.39
C TYR A 109 -9.50 0.57 -3.70
N ALA A 110 -10.74 1.05 -3.83
CA ALA A 110 -11.87 0.23 -4.24
C ALA A 110 -11.59 -0.53 -5.56
N ALA A 111 -10.99 0.15 -6.54
CA ALA A 111 -10.68 -0.45 -7.83
C ALA A 111 -9.54 -1.47 -7.78
N VAL A 112 -8.56 -1.33 -6.89
CA VAL A 112 -7.47 -2.32 -6.72
C VAL A 112 -7.86 -3.50 -5.82
N MET A 113 -8.86 -3.32 -4.95
CA MET A 113 -9.29 -4.37 -4.01
C MET A 113 -10.12 -5.48 -4.69
N ILE A 114 -10.94 -5.13 -5.68
CA ILE A 114 -11.81 -6.11 -6.35
C ILE A 114 -11.01 -7.17 -7.13
N SER A 115 -11.61 -8.36 -7.31
CA SER A 115 -10.96 -9.45 -8.06
C SER A 115 -10.78 -9.10 -9.54
N GLU A 116 -9.88 -9.82 -10.23
CA GLU A 116 -9.67 -9.59 -11.67
C GLU A 116 -10.93 -9.83 -12.50
N LYS A 117 -11.72 -10.87 -12.16
CA LYS A 117 -13.01 -11.18 -12.80
C LYS A 117 -14.08 -10.09 -12.67
N VAL A 118 -13.95 -9.22 -11.68
CA VAL A 118 -14.91 -8.12 -11.46
C VAL A 118 -14.38 -6.82 -12.03
N PHE A 119 -13.05 -6.69 -12.14
CA PHE A 119 -12.41 -5.50 -12.70
C PHE A 119 -12.45 -5.48 -14.24
N PHE A 120 -12.30 -6.65 -14.88
CA PHE A 120 -12.43 -6.86 -16.32
C PHE A 120 -13.73 -7.61 -16.64
#